data_AF-A0A959DH99-F1
#
_entry.id   AF-A0A959DH99-F1
#
_cell.length_a   1.000
_cell.length_b   1.000
_cell.length_c   1.000
_cell.angle_alpha   90.00
_cell.angle_beta   90.00
_cell.angle_gamma   90.00
#
_symmetry.space_group_name_H-M   'P 1'
#
loop_
_entity.id
_entity.type
_entity.pdbx_description
1 polymer ?
#
loop_
_entity_poly.entity_id
_entity_poly.type
_entity_poly.pdbx_seq_one_letter_code
_entity_poly.pdbx_strand_id
1 'polypeptide(L)'
;MKNTHFQRQYLDKILATEDGHLLKLHQLVADALQEQELIAQNLLNPPREMLSRGQLLADKVATFGGSWTFIISFGVVLVTWIIVNIILVTRAFDPFPFILLNLVLSCLAAIQAPVIMMSQNRQEEKDRQRAENDYLINLKAEIEVRNLHQKMNLLMEEQFQTLLEIQRYQTELLEELAGKGK
;
A
#
# COMPACT_ATOMS: atom_id res chain seq x y z
N MET A 1 56.89 -36.58 -8.97
CA MET A 1 55.46 -36.92 -8.82
C MET A 1 54.78 -36.36 -7.55
N LYS A 2 55.44 -35.55 -6.69
CA LYS A 2 54.81 -35.02 -5.45
C LYS A 2 54.05 -33.69 -5.59
N ASN A 3 54.29 -32.93 -6.67
CA ASN A 3 53.75 -31.57 -6.81
C ASN A 3 52.27 -31.52 -7.24
N THR A 4 51.81 -32.53 -7.98
CA THR A 4 50.45 -32.58 -8.56
C THR A 4 49.36 -32.87 -7.52
N HIS A 5 49.69 -33.58 -6.44
CA HIS A 5 48.72 -33.93 -5.38
C HIS A 5 48.41 -32.74 -4.46
N PHE A 6 49.41 -31.88 -4.19
CA PHE A 6 49.26 -30.69 -3.36
C PHE A 6 48.44 -29.60 -4.08
N GLN A 7 48.66 -29.41 -5.38
CA GLN A 7 47.86 -28.49 -6.20
C GLN A 7 46.40 -28.92 -6.30
N ARG A 8 46.12 -30.21 -6.49
CA ARG A 8 44.73 -30.73 -6.48
C ARG A 8 44.04 -30.49 -5.13
N GLN A 9 44.73 -30.77 -4.02
CA GLN A 9 44.15 -30.58 -2.69
C GLN A 9 43.94 -29.10 -2.33
N TYR A 10 44.76 -28.19 -2.89
CA TYR A 10 44.60 -26.74 -2.75
C TYR A 10 43.47 -26.21 -3.65
N LEU A 11 43.36 -26.70 -4.88
CA LEU A 11 42.24 -26.44 -5.79
C LEU A 11 40.91 -26.95 -5.22
N ASP A 12 40.85 -28.17 -4.70
CA ASP A 12 39.64 -28.72 -4.05
C ASP A 12 39.25 -27.89 -2.82
N LYS A 13 40.22 -27.35 -2.07
CA LYS A 13 39.95 -26.44 -0.95
C LYS A 13 39.41 -25.10 -1.40
N ILE A 14 39.93 -24.54 -2.49
CA ILE A 14 39.46 -23.26 -3.06
C ILE A 14 38.06 -23.44 -3.65
N LEU A 15 37.84 -24.50 -4.44
CA LEU A 15 36.56 -24.84 -5.04
C LEU A 15 35.50 -25.13 -3.96
N ALA A 16 35.83 -25.88 -2.90
CA ALA A 16 34.91 -26.12 -1.78
C ALA A 16 34.61 -24.85 -0.95
N THR A 17 35.54 -23.88 -0.92
CA THR A 17 35.35 -22.59 -0.23
C THR A 17 34.54 -21.62 -1.10
N GLU A 18 34.77 -21.59 -2.41
CA GLU A 18 33.96 -20.83 -3.38
C GLU A 18 32.53 -21.36 -3.42
N ASP A 19 32.31 -22.66 -3.55
CA ASP A 19 30.95 -23.24 -3.56
C ASP A 19 30.17 -22.90 -2.28
N GLY A 20 30.84 -22.89 -1.11
CA GLY A 20 30.23 -22.50 0.16
C GLY A 20 29.91 -21.00 0.26
N HIS A 21 30.75 -20.14 -0.30
CA HIS A 21 30.51 -18.69 -0.36
C HIS A 21 29.39 -18.34 -1.34
N LEU A 22 29.37 -19.01 -2.49
CA LEU A 22 28.35 -18.87 -3.52
C LEU A 22 26.99 -19.34 -3.01
N LEU A 23 26.95 -20.44 -2.25
CA LEU A 23 25.72 -20.92 -1.59
C LEU A 23 25.20 -19.92 -0.55
N LYS A 24 26.08 -19.33 0.26
CA LYS A 24 25.72 -18.26 1.21
C LYS A 24 25.21 -17.01 0.51
N LEU A 25 25.83 -16.63 -0.60
CA LEU A 25 25.40 -15.48 -1.40
C LEU A 25 24.01 -15.75 -2.00
N HIS A 26 23.78 -16.95 -2.54
CA HIS A 26 22.47 -17.37 -3.03
C HIS A 26 21.42 -17.36 -1.92
N GLN A 27 21.73 -17.86 -0.72
CA GLN A 27 20.81 -17.78 0.41
C GLN A 27 20.51 -16.35 0.83
N LEU A 28 21.52 -15.48 0.94
CA LEU A 28 21.32 -14.07 1.30
C LEU A 28 20.50 -13.32 0.26
N VAL A 29 20.74 -13.56 -1.03
CA VAL A 29 19.96 -12.97 -2.11
C VAL A 29 18.53 -13.52 -2.12
N ALA A 30 18.35 -14.82 -1.89
CA ALA A 30 17.02 -15.42 -1.79
C ALA A 30 16.22 -14.87 -0.61
N ASP A 31 16.84 -14.74 0.57
CA ASP A 31 16.21 -14.14 1.76
C ASP A 31 15.84 -12.68 1.50
N ALA A 32 16.72 -11.88 0.88
CA ALA A 32 16.45 -10.48 0.57
C ALA A 32 15.31 -10.30 -0.46
N LEU A 33 15.24 -11.16 -1.48
CA LEU A 33 14.16 -11.15 -2.47
C LEU A 33 12.82 -11.57 -1.83
N GLN A 34 12.85 -12.59 -0.98
CA GLN A 34 11.67 -13.05 -0.25
C GLN A 34 11.16 -11.99 0.73
N GLU A 35 12.06 -11.26 1.39
CA GLU A 35 11.73 -10.13 2.25
C GLU A 35 11.08 -8.99 1.44
N GLN A 36 11.63 -8.65 0.27
CA GLN A 36 11.01 -7.67 -0.62
C GLN A 36 9.61 -8.09 -1.08
N GLU A 37 9.40 -9.37 -1.37
CA GLU A 37 8.11 -9.90 -1.79
C GLU A 37 7.08 -9.89 -0.65
N LEU A 38 7.52 -10.23 0.57
CA LEU A 38 6.70 -10.14 1.79
C LEU A 38 6.31 -8.69 2.13
N ILE A 39 7.23 -7.75 1.99
CA ILE A 39 6.94 -6.31 2.19
C ILE A 39 5.94 -5.85 1.11
N ALA A 40 6.16 -6.21 -0.14
CA ALA A 40 5.24 -5.87 -1.23
C ALA A 40 3.84 -6.48 -1.01
N GLN A 41 3.76 -7.74 -0.57
CA GLN A 41 2.48 -8.39 -0.25
C GLN A 41 1.77 -7.76 0.95
N ASN A 42 2.50 -7.37 2.00
CA ASN A 42 1.93 -6.67 3.16
C ASN A 42 1.43 -5.27 2.80
N LEU A 43 2.12 -4.56 1.90
CA LEU A 43 1.66 -3.27 1.38
C LEU A 43 0.39 -3.42 0.54
N LEU A 44 0.30 -4.48 -0.27
CA LEU A 44 -0.87 -4.80 -1.09
C LEU A 44 -2.07 -5.30 -0.26
N ASN A 45 -1.80 -6.02 0.84
CA ASN A 45 -2.81 -6.61 1.71
C ASN A 45 -2.49 -6.28 3.17
N PRO A 46 -2.72 -5.04 3.61
CA PRO A 46 -2.46 -4.68 4.99
C PRO A 46 -3.28 -5.59 5.92
N PRO A 47 -2.67 -6.12 7.00
CA PRO A 47 -3.38 -6.97 7.95
C PRO A 47 -4.60 -6.24 8.50
N ARG A 48 -5.74 -6.93 8.56
CA ARG A 48 -6.99 -6.34 9.08
C ARG A 48 -6.76 -5.88 10.51
N GLU A 49 -6.95 -4.58 10.76
CA GLU A 49 -6.95 -4.03 12.11
C GLU A 49 -7.92 -4.81 13.00
N MET A 50 -7.42 -5.36 14.10
CA MET A 50 -8.26 -5.95 15.13
C MET A 50 -8.95 -4.82 15.90
N LEU A 51 -10.15 -4.45 15.45
CA LEU A 51 -10.94 -3.40 16.10
C LEU A 51 -11.31 -3.83 17.53
N SER A 52 -11.01 -2.96 18.49
CA SER A 52 -11.51 -3.10 19.86
C SER A 52 -13.04 -2.99 19.89
N ARG A 53 -13.69 -3.62 20.88
CA ARG A 53 -15.15 -3.57 21.07
C ARG A 53 -15.68 -2.12 21.12
N GLY A 54 -14.93 -1.21 21.73
CA GLY A 54 -15.29 0.22 21.77
C GLY A 54 -15.23 0.89 20.40
N GLN A 55 -14.25 0.53 19.57
CA GLN A 55 -14.14 1.05 18.20
C GLN A 55 -15.29 0.54 17.33
N LEU A 56 -15.62 -0.74 17.42
CA LEU A 56 -16.77 -1.35 16.73
C LEU A 56 -18.11 -0.66 17.06
N LEU A 57 -18.34 -0.35 18.34
CA LEU A 57 -19.53 0.39 18.75
C LEU A 57 -19.51 1.83 18.20
N ALA A 58 -18.34 2.48 18.22
CA ALA A 58 -18.19 3.83 17.68
C ALA A 58 -18.44 3.90 16.16
N ASP A 59 -17.97 2.98 15.31
CA ASP A 59 -18.35 3.00 13.88
C ASP A 59 -19.85 2.76 13.70
N LYS A 60 -20.45 1.88 14.50
CA LYS A 60 -21.88 1.59 14.39
C LYS A 60 -22.73 2.81 14.75
N VAL A 61 -22.33 3.56 15.78
CA VAL A 61 -22.98 4.81 16.17
C VAL A 61 -22.74 5.90 15.12
N ALA A 62 -21.51 6.05 14.60
CA ALA A 62 -21.19 7.06 13.59
C ALA A 62 -21.94 6.81 12.26
N THR A 63 -21.99 5.56 11.80
CA THR A 63 -22.72 5.18 10.58
C THR A 63 -24.24 5.33 10.74
N PHE A 64 -24.79 5.01 11.91
CA PHE A 64 -26.20 5.21 12.19
C PHE A 64 -26.58 6.70 12.30
N GLY A 65 -25.79 7.48 13.05
CA GLY A 65 -26.00 8.92 13.23
C GLY A 65 -25.81 9.75 11.96
N GLY A 66 -25.04 9.25 10.98
CA GLY A 66 -24.83 9.90 9.69
C GLY A 66 -25.89 9.58 8.62
N SER A 67 -26.89 8.73 8.91
CA SER A 67 -27.89 8.35 7.92
C SER A 67 -29.02 9.39 7.80
N TRP A 68 -29.42 9.67 6.56
CA TRP A 68 -30.61 10.48 6.25
C TRP A 68 -31.89 9.92 6.88
N THR A 69 -32.01 8.59 7.00
CA THR A 69 -33.18 7.95 7.63
C THR A 69 -33.26 8.25 9.12
N PHE A 70 -32.11 8.32 9.81
CA PHE A 70 -32.05 8.66 11.23
C PHE A 70 -32.50 10.10 11.46
N ILE A 71 -31.98 11.05 10.69
CA ILE A 71 -32.34 12.48 10.77
C ILE A 71 -33.85 12.69 10.62
N ILE A 72 -34.46 12.05 9.61
CA ILE A 72 -35.90 12.16 9.35
C ILE A 72 -36.70 11.52 10.49
N SER A 73 -36.35 10.31 10.93
CA SER A 73 -37.06 9.64 12.03
C SER A 73 -36.97 10.41 13.35
N PHE A 74 -35.81 10.99 13.65
CA PHE A 74 -35.58 11.80 14.83
C PHE A 74 -36.44 13.08 14.79
N GLY A 75 -36.52 13.75 13.64
CA GLY A 75 -37.40 14.90 13.44
C GLY A 75 -38.88 14.57 13.66
N VAL A 76 -39.36 13.42 13.17
CA VAL A 76 -40.74 12.97 13.37
C VAL A 76 -41.04 12.72 14.85
N VAL A 77 -40.11 12.10 15.60
CA VAL A 77 -40.26 11.88 17.04
C VAL A 77 -40.34 13.21 17.80
N LEU A 78 -39.49 14.18 17.47
CA LEU A 78 -39.52 15.51 18.08
C LEU A 78 -40.86 16.24 17.83
N VAL A 79 -41.33 16.23 16.58
CA VAL A 79 -42.62 16.84 16.22
C VAL A 79 -43.77 16.14 16.96
N THR A 80 -43.74 14.82 17.03
CA THR A 80 -44.74 14.03 17.77
C THR A 80 -44.73 14.38 19.26
N TRP A 81 -43.54 14.49 19.87
CA TRP A 81 -43.40 14.87 21.28
C TRP A 81 -43.99 16.25 21.57
N ILE A 82 -43.72 17.22 20.70
CA ILE A 82 -44.25 18.58 20.79
C ILE A 82 -45.78 18.55 20.67
N ILE A 83 -46.33 17.85 19.67
CA ILE A 83 -47.79 17.74 19.46
C ILE A 83 -48.48 17.13 20.68
N VAL A 84 -47.96 16.02 21.21
CA VAL A 84 -48.55 15.34 22.38
C VAL A 84 -48.56 16.27 23.60
N ASN A 85 -47.47 16.98 23.87
CA ASN A 85 -47.39 17.88 25.02
C ASN A 85 -48.26 19.14 24.87
N ILE A 86 -48.44 19.65 23.65
CA ILE A 86 -49.38 20.75 23.38
C ILE A 86 -50.83 20.29 23.59
N ILE A 87 -51.22 19.10 23.11
CA ILE A 87 -52.60 18.60 23.24
C ILE A 87 -52.95 18.28 24.69
N LEU A 88 -52.00 17.76 25.48
CA LEU A 88 -52.26 17.34 26.86
C LEU A 88 -52.48 18.50 27.84
N VAL A 89 -52.20 19.77 27.47
CA VAL A 89 -52.38 21.06 28.19
C VAL A 89 -52.39 21.00 29.74
N THR A 90 -53.39 20.35 30.33
CA THR A 90 -53.62 20.19 31.78
C THR A 90 -52.83 19.05 32.44
N ARG A 91 -52.30 18.08 31.69
CA ARG A 91 -51.40 17.00 32.16
C ARG A 91 -50.12 16.89 31.33
N ALA A 92 -49.71 17.99 30.70
CA ALA A 92 -48.50 18.01 29.88
C ALA A 92 -47.27 17.61 30.70
N PHE A 93 -46.51 16.65 30.19
CA PHE A 93 -45.31 16.14 30.84
C PHE A 93 -44.15 17.14 30.70
N ASP A 94 -44.12 17.90 29.61
CA ASP A 94 -43.18 18.97 29.31
C ASP A 94 -43.93 20.20 28.74
N PRO A 95 -44.51 21.06 29.60
CA PRO A 95 -45.20 22.27 29.17
C PRO A 95 -44.28 23.25 28.45
N PHE A 96 -44.84 24.08 27.56
CA PHE A 96 -44.09 25.17 26.92
C PHE A 96 -43.44 26.05 28.00
N PRO A 97 -42.10 26.26 28.00
CA PRO A 97 -41.16 26.24 26.86
C PRO A 97 -40.33 24.95 26.63
N PHE A 98 -40.80 23.76 27.01
CA PHE A 98 -40.17 22.44 26.79
C PHE A 98 -38.77 22.30 27.42
N ILE A 99 -38.69 22.36 28.75
CA ILE A 99 -37.41 22.34 29.47
C ILE A 99 -36.72 20.97 29.38
N LEU A 100 -37.50 19.88 29.39
CA LEU A 100 -36.97 18.52 29.36
C LEU A 100 -36.42 18.18 27.97
N LEU A 101 -37.17 18.56 26.91
CA LEU A 101 -36.71 18.40 25.53
C LEU A 101 -35.37 19.14 25.31
N ASN A 102 -35.28 20.39 25.77
CA ASN A 102 -34.07 21.20 25.64
C ASN A 102 -32.89 20.59 26.40
N LEU A 103 -33.11 20.05 27.60
CA LEU A 103 -32.07 19.39 28.38
C LEU A 103 -31.54 18.15 27.65
N VAL A 104 -32.42 17.30 27.12
CA VAL A 104 -32.05 16.09 26.40
C VAL A 104 -31.28 16.43 25.11
N LEU A 105 -31.76 17.40 24.33
CA LEU A 105 -31.09 17.85 23.11
C LEU A 105 -29.70 18.43 23.40
N SER A 106 -29.56 19.21 24.49
CA SER A 106 -28.27 19.77 24.89
C SER A 106 -27.28 18.68 25.31
N CYS A 107 -27.75 17.66 26.04
CA CYS A 107 -26.94 16.52 26.43
C CYS A 107 -26.51 15.67 25.21
N LEU A 108 -27.44 15.41 24.28
CA LEU A 108 -27.15 14.72 23.03
C LEU A 108 -26.09 15.47 22.21
N ALA A 109 -26.24 16.78 22.03
CA ALA A 109 -25.28 17.61 21.30
C ALA A 109 -23.89 17.61 21.96
N ALA A 110 -23.82 17.67 23.29
CA ALA A 110 -22.56 17.64 24.03
C ALA A 110 -21.77 16.34 23.83
N ILE A 111 -22.46 15.19 23.75
CA ILE A 111 -21.84 13.88 23.48
C ILE A 111 -21.54 13.69 21.99
N GLN A 112 -22.32 14.34 21.11
CA GLN A 112 -22.19 14.21 19.67
C GLN A 112 -20.83 14.73 19.16
N ALA A 113 -20.35 15.89 19.63
CA ALA A 113 -19.10 16.47 19.14
C ALA A 113 -17.86 15.58 19.38
N PRO A 114 -17.62 15.03 20.58
CA PRO A 114 -16.54 14.07 20.82
C PRO A 114 -16.67 12.78 20.00
N VAL A 115 -17.88 12.24 19.84
CA VAL A 115 -18.11 11.02 19.04
C VAL A 115 -17.80 11.26 17.57
N ILE A 116 -18.21 12.41 17.02
CA ILE A 116 -17.85 12.82 15.66
C ILE A 116 -16.33 12.96 15.55
N MET A 117 -15.69 13.66 16.49
CA MET A 117 -14.23 13.86 16.48
C MET A 117 -13.47 12.52 16.59
N MET A 118 -13.92 11.59 17.42
CA MET A 118 -13.33 10.24 17.50
C MET A 118 -13.51 9.46 16.19
N SER A 119 -14.66 9.58 15.54
CA SER A 119 -14.89 8.96 14.23
C SER A 119 -14.04 9.60 13.15
N GLN A 120 -13.84 10.92 13.18
CA GLN A 120 -12.99 11.68 12.26
C GLN A 120 -11.52 11.30 12.43
N ASN A 121 -10.96 11.39 13.65
CA ASN A 121 -9.56 11.00 13.92
C ASN A 121 -9.25 9.59 13.43
N ARG A 122 -10.19 8.64 13.58
CA ARG A 122 -9.99 7.29 13.08
C ARG A 122 -10.04 7.20 11.56
N GLN A 123 -10.94 7.94 10.92
CA GLN A 123 -11.01 7.97 9.46
C GLN A 123 -9.74 8.59 8.88
N GLU A 124 -9.24 9.68 9.46
CA GLU A 124 -7.98 10.32 9.09
C GLU A 124 -6.78 9.38 9.25
N GLU A 125 -6.71 8.60 10.33
CA GLU A 125 -5.65 7.62 10.54
C GLU A 125 -5.67 6.55 9.42
N LYS A 126 -6.85 6.02 9.08
CA LYS A 126 -7.00 5.06 7.97
C LYS A 126 -6.63 5.68 6.63
N ASP A 127 -7.02 6.93 6.40
CA ASP A 127 -6.72 7.64 5.16
C ASP A 127 -5.22 7.96 5.05
N ARG A 128 -4.54 8.28 6.17
CA ARG A 128 -3.08 8.45 6.23
C ARG A 128 -2.35 7.17 5.89
N GLN A 129 -2.72 6.05 6.51
CA GLN A 129 -2.10 4.75 6.23
C GLN A 129 -2.29 4.34 4.75
N ARG A 130 -3.46 4.60 4.17
CA ARG A 130 -3.70 4.37 2.73
C ARG A 130 -2.78 5.24 1.87
N ALA A 131 -2.66 6.52 2.20
CA ALA A 131 -1.79 7.44 1.45
C ALA A 131 -0.30 7.03 1.52
N GLU A 132 0.17 6.55 2.69
CA GLU A 132 1.53 6.02 2.85
C GLU A 132 1.76 4.76 2.00
N ASN A 133 0.81 3.82 2.00
CA ASN A 133 0.89 2.62 1.17
C ASN A 133 0.88 2.95 -0.33
N ASP A 134 -0.02 3.84 -0.76
CA ASP A 134 -0.10 4.30 -2.15
C ASP A 134 1.21 4.98 -2.59
N TYR A 135 1.82 5.78 -1.70
CA TYR A 135 3.12 6.39 -1.94
C TYR A 135 4.22 5.34 -2.14
N LEU A 136 4.28 4.32 -1.29
CA LEU A 136 5.28 3.25 -1.38
C LEU A 136 5.10 2.40 -2.65
N ILE A 137 3.85 2.11 -3.04
CA ILE A 137 3.55 1.40 -4.30
C ILE A 137 4.02 2.24 -5.50
N ASN A 138 3.73 3.54 -5.50
CA ASN A 138 4.14 4.42 -6.59
C ASN A 138 5.67 4.54 -6.69
N LEU A 139 6.37 4.67 -5.55
CA LEU A 139 7.83 4.68 -5.51
C LEU A 139 8.42 3.38 -6.06
N LYS A 140 7.84 2.22 -5.69
CA LYS A 140 8.27 0.92 -6.22
C LYS A 140 8.09 0.86 -7.74
N ALA A 141 6.93 1.31 -8.25
CA ALA A 141 6.67 1.35 -9.68
C ALA A 141 7.66 2.26 -10.42
N GLU A 142 8.01 3.43 -9.85
CA GLU A 142 9.02 4.32 -10.43
C GLU A 142 10.40 3.63 -10.53
N ILE A 143 10.84 2.95 -9.46
CA ILE A 143 12.12 2.22 -9.44
C ILE A 143 12.12 1.10 -10.49
N GLU A 144 11.02 0.35 -10.59
CA GLU A 144 10.88 -0.74 -11.56
C GLU A 144 10.94 -0.22 -13.00
N VAL A 145 10.26 0.89 -13.30
CA VAL A 145 10.34 1.57 -14.60
C VAL A 145 11.76 2.04 -14.90
N ARG A 146 12.46 2.63 -13.91
CA ARG A 146 13.86 3.06 -14.09
C ARG A 146 14.78 1.88 -14.38
N ASN A 147 14.61 0.75 -13.69
CA ASN A 147 15.38 -0.47 -13.94
C ASN A 147 15.13 -1.03 -15.33
N LEU A 148 13.86 -1.08 -15.77
CA LEU A 148 13.51 -1.49 -17.14
C LEU A 148 14.14 -0.57 -18.18
N HIS A 149 14.12 0.75 -17.95
CA HIS A 149 14.73 1.73 -18.84
C HIS A 149 16.24 1.54 -18.96
N GLN A 150 16.95 1.30 -17.84
CA GLN A 150 18.38 1.00 -17.86
C GLN A 150 18.68 -0.28 -18.64
N LYS A 151 17.90 -1.35 -18.44
CA LYS A 151 18.08 -2.61 -19.15
C LYS A 151 17.83 -2.46 -20.66
N MET A 152 16.83 -1.66 -21.04
CA MET A 152 16.55 -1.31 -22.44
C MET A 152 17.72 -0.55 -23.07
N ASN A 153 18.31 0.41 -22.36
CA ASN A 153 19.46 1.16 -22.85
C ASN A 153 20.69 0.25 -23.07
N LEU A 154 20.95 -0.68 -22.13
CA LEU A 154 22.03 -1.67 -22.28
C LEU A 154 21.82 -2.56 -23.51
N LEU A 155 20.61 -3.09 -23.69
CA LEU A 155 20.27 -3.90 -24.87
C LEU A 155 20.39 -3.10 -26.17
N MET A 156 20.00 -1.82 -26.16
CA MET A 156 20.12 -0.95 -27.33
C MET A 156 21.58 -0.68 -27.69
N GLU A 157 22.45 -0.49 -26.70
CA GLU A 157 23.89 -0.31 -26.91
C GLU A 157 24.53 -1.58 -27.49
N GLU A 158 24.18 -2.75 -26.97
CA GLU A 158 24.63 -4.05 -27.51
C GLU A 158 24.20 -4.21 -28.98
N GLN A 159 22.92 -3.97 -29.29
CA GLN A 159 22.39 -4.06 -30.65
C GLN A 159 23.08 -3.07 -31.60
N PHE A 160 23.39 -1.86 -31.12
CA PHE A 160 24.11 -0.87 -31.91
C PHE A 160 25.53 -1.34 -32.27
N GLN A 161 26.25 -1.95 -31.32
CA GLN A 161 27.56 -2.52 -31.60
C GLN A 161 27.49 -3.67 -32.61
N THR A 162 26.51 -4.56 -32.48
CA THR A 162 26.28 -5.65 -33.45
C THR A 162 26.01 -5.09 -34.86
N LEU A 163 25.21 -4.03 -34.98
CA LEU A 163 24.95 -3.39 -36.28
C LEU A 163 26.23 -2.81 -36.89
N LEU A 164 27.08 -2.15 -36.10
CA LEU A 164 28.37 -1.62 -36.58
C LEU A 164 29.31 -2.74 -37.05
N GLU A 165 29.35 -3.86 -36.33
CA GLU A 165 30.17 -5.03 -36.69
C GLU A 165 29.70 -5.64 -38.02
N ILE A 166 28.38 -5.80 -38.21
CA ILE A 166 27.79 -6.26 -39.47
C ILE A 166 28.14 -5.29 -40.62
N GLN A 167 28.06 -3.98 -40.40
CA GLN A 167 28.40 -2.95 -41.40
C GLN A 167 29.88 -3.03 -41.81
N ARG A 168 30.76 -3.21 -40.83
CA ARG A 168 32.20 -3.37 -41.07
C ARG A 168 32.48 -4.62 -41.91
N TYR A 169 31.86 -5.74 -41.55
CA TYR A 169 31.99 -6.99 -42.30
C TYR A 169 31.50 -6.87 -43.75
N GLN A 170 30.36 -6.19 -43.97
CA GLN A 170 29.88 -5.91 -45.33
C GLN A 170 30.87 -5.08 -46.13
N THR A 171 31.50 -4.08 -45.51
CA THR A 171 32.48 -3.21 -46.18
C THR A 171 33.74 -3.99 -46.56
N GLU A 172 34.26 -4.82 -45.65
CA GLU A 172 35.43 -5.66 -45.88
C GLU A 172 35.18 -6.68 -47.01
N LEU A 173 33.99 -7.28 -47.05
CA LEU A 173 33.60 -8.20 -48.12
C LEU A 173 33.55 -7.50 -49.48
N LEU A 174 33.04 -6.27 -49.54
CA LEU A 174 33.01 -5.46 -50.75
C LEU A 174 34.42 -5.10 -51.24
N GLU A 175 35.34 -4.77 -50.33
CA GLU A 175 36.75 -4.53 -50.66
C GLU A 175 37.43 -5.80 -51.23
N GLU A 176 37.17 -6.97 -50.64
CA GLU A 176 37.72 -8.23 -51.15
C GLU A 176 37.20 -8.56 -52.56
N LEU A 177 35.90 -8.38 -52.80
CA LEU A 177 35.30 -8.58 -54.11
C LEU A 177 35.83 -7.58 -55.15
N ALA A 178 36.02 -6.31 -54.76
CA ALA A 178 36.61 -5.30 -55.62
C ALA A 178 38.09 -5.58 -55.92
N GLY A 179 38.84 -6.14 -54.95
CA GLY A 179 40.24 -6.52 -55.08
C GLY A 179 40.47 -7.76 -55.96
N LYS A 180 39.56 -8.74 -55.95
CA LYS A 180 39.58 -9.93 -56.83
C LYS A 180 39.23 -9.66 -58.29
N GLY A 181 38.69 -8.48 -58.60
CA GLY A 181 38.33 -8.08 -59.97
C GLY A 181 39.46 -7.51 -60.82
N LYS A 182 40.72 -7.57 -60.36
CA LYS A 182 41.92 -7.15 -61.09
C LYS A 182 42.76 -8.34 -61.53
#